data_AF-A0A8T0QE49-F1
#
_entry.id   AF-A0A8T0QE49-F1
#
_cell.length_a   1.000
_cell.length_b   1.000
_cell.length_c   1.000
_cell.angle_alpha   90.00
_cell.angle_beta   90.00
_cell.angle_gamma   90.00
#
_symmetry.space_group_name_H-M   'P 1'
#
loop_
_entity.id
_entity.type
_entity.pdbx_description
1 polymer ?
#
loop_
_entity_poly.entity_id
_entity_poly.type
_entity_poly.pdbx_seq_one_letter_code
_entity_poly.pdbx_strand_id
1 'polypeptide(L)'
;MMQRNEFLVLAIFQVLDFIKRYIGSATPLIAGNSVYMDLLFLKKYMPQLAGIFSHVIVDVSSITALCSRWFPKEKKAAPRKEKNHRALDDIRESIKELQYYRENIFKSRRS
;
A
#
# COMPACT_ATOMS: atom_id res chain seq x y z
N MET A 1 -23.17 -11.31 19.90
CA MET A 1 -23.02 -10.45 18.71
C MET A 1 -22.43 -9.07 19.02
N MET A 2 -22.52 -8.58 20.27
CA MET A 2 -22.03 -7.25 20.69
C MET A 2 -20.50 -7.10 20.72
N GLN A 3 -19.75 -8.12 21.15
CA GLN A 3 -18.28 -8.04 21.29
C GLN A 3 -17.52 -7.91 19.96
N ARG A 4 -18.07 -8.39 18.84
CA ARG A 4 -17.35 -8.42 17.55
C ARG A 4 -17.23 -7.03 16.91
N ASN A 5 -18.12 -6.11 17.27
CA ASN A 5 -18.06 -4.71 16.83
C ASN A 5 -17.03 -3.89 17.61
N GLU A 6 -16.81 -4.20 18.89
CA GLU A 6 -15.86 -3.43 19.72
C GLU A 6 -14.41 -3.62 19.29
N PHE A 7 -14.00 -4.85 18.94
CA PHE A 7 -12.64 -5.11 18.45
C PHE A 7 -12.33 -4.39 17.13
N LEU A 8 -13.30 -4.39 16.21
CA LEU A 8 -13.15 -3.70 14.93
C LEU A 8 -13.02 -2.18 15.13
N VAL A 9 -13.88 -1.62 15.99
CA VAL A 9 -13.84 -0.19 16.35
C VAL A 9 -12.51 0.17 17.00
N LEU A 10 -12.02 -0.64 17.96
CA LEU A 10 -10.74 -0.41 18.61
C LEU A 10 -9.57 -0.43 17.60
N ALA A 11 -9.55 -1.41 16.69
CA ALA A 11 -8.54 -1.51 15.65
C ALA A 11 -8.54 -0.27 14.74
N ILE A 12 -9.73 0.20 14.31
CA ILE A 12 -9.88 1.42 13.51
C ILE A 12 -9.29 2.62 14.25
N PHE A 13 -9.61 2.80 15.54
CA PHE A 13 -9.10 3.91 16.34
C PHE A 13 -7.57 3.88 16.49
N GLN A 14 -6.99 2.70 16.75
CA GLN A 14 -5.54 2.55 16.86
C GLN A 14 -4.83 2.91 15.55
N VAL A 15 -5.38 2.49 14.41
CA VAL A 15 -4.83 2.81 13.09
C VAL A 15 -4.97 4.30 12.78
N LEU A 16 -6.13 4.89 13.04
CA LEU A 16 -6.35 6.33 12.85
C LEU A 16 -5.39 7.18 13.67
N ASP A 17 -5.20 6.82 14.95
CA ASP A 17 -4.29 7.53 15.84
C ASP A 17 -2.84 7.36 15.40
N PHE A 18 -2.43 6.15 15.02
CA PHE A 18 -1.12 5.91 14.42
C PHE A 18 -0.90 6.81 13.21
N ILE A 19 -1.83 6.79 12.24
CA ILE A 19 -1.71 7.57 11.00
C ILE A 19 -1.58 9.06 11.33
N LYS A 20 -2.46 9.63 12.16
CA LYS A 20 -2.45 11.07 12.52
C LYS A 20 -1.09 11.55 13.03
N ARG A 21 -0.35 10.71 13.77
CA ARG A 21 0.98 11.06 14.29
C ARG A 21 2.03 11.27 13.20
N TYR A 22 1.86 10.69 12.00
CA TYR A 22 2.87 10.75 10.93
C TYR A 22 2.52 11.71 9.77
N ILE A 23 1.24 11.95 9.48
CA ILE A 23 0.82 12.77 8.33
C ILE A 23 0.47 14.22 8.62
N GLY A 24 0.29 14.60 9.90
CA GLY A 24 -0.10 15.96 10.26
C GLY A 24 -1.45 16.35 9.62
N SER A 25 -1.47 17.46 8.86
CA SER A 25 -2.68 17.98 8.19
C SER A 25 -2.85 17.51 6.74
N ALA A 26 -1.95 16.70 6.21
CA ALA A 26 -2.01 16.26 4.82
C ALA A 26 -3.02 15.11 4.62
N THR A 27 -3.65 15.06 3.44
CA THR A 27 -4.46 13.90 3.03
C THR A 27 -3.53 12.77 2.55
N PRO A 28 -3.44 11.62 3.25
CA PRO A 28 -2.60 10.51 2.84
C PRO A 28 -3.06 9.85 1.54
N LEU A 29 -2.11 9.30 0.79
CA LEU A 29 -2.38 8.30 -0.24
C LEU A 29 -2.23 6.90 0.36
N ILE A 30 -3.11 5.97 0.00
CA ILE A 30 -2.91 4.55 0.31
C ILE A 30 -1.97 3.93 -0.73
N ALA A 31 -1.04 3.09 -0.29
CA ALA A 31 0.00 2.51 -1.13
C ALA A 31 0.22 1.02 -0.82
N GLY A 32 0.53 0.22 -1.84
CA GLY A 32 0.78 -1.21 -1.71
C GLY A 32 0.64 -1.95 -3.03
N ASN A 33 0.82 -3.27 -3.00
CA ASN A 33 0.50 -4.12 -4.16
C ASN A 33 -1.00 -4.44 -4.18
N SER A 34 -1.65 -4.17 -5.32
CA SER A 34 -3.08 -4.44 -5.50
C SER A 34 -3.95 -3.75 -4.43
N VAL A 35 -3.46 -2.60 -3.95
CA VAL A 35 -3.99 -1.86 -2.79
C VAL A 35 -5.41 -1.34 -3.02
N TYR A 36 -5.86 -1.28 -4.28
CA TYR A 36 -7.26 -1.02 -4.60
C TYR A 36 -8.21 -2.01 -3.92
N MET A 37 -7.82 -3.29 -3.82
CA MET A 37 -8.64 -4.31 -3.14
C MET A 37 -8.73 -4.05 -1.65
N ASP A 38 -7.62 -3.66 -1.01
CA ASP A 38 -7.60 -3.27 0.40
C ASP A 38 -8.49 -2.05 0.63
N LEU A 39 -8.41 -1.04 -0.25
CA LEU A 39 -9.25 0.15 -0.16
C LEU A 39 -10.75 -0.19 -0.29
N LEU A 40 -11.13 -1.12 -1.16
CA LEU A 40 -12.52 -1.59 -1.25
C LEU A 40 -12.97 -2.28 0.05
N PHE A 41 -12.11 -3.10 0.65
CA PHE A 41 -12.39 -3.72 1.93
C PHE A 41 -12.59 -2.66 3.04
N LEU A 42 -11.69 -1.69 3.12
CA LEU A 42 -11.79 -0.57 4.06
C LEU A 42 -13.06 0.25 3.85
N LYS A 43 -13.43 0.56 2.60
CA LYS A 43 -14.68 1.29 2.30
C LYS A 43 -15.92 0.57 2.82
N LYS A 44 -15.93 -0.76 2.76
CA LYS A 44 -17.08 -1.58 3.21
C LYS A 44 -17.12 -1.76 4.73
N TYR A 45 -15.99 -2.07 5.35
CA TYR A 45 -15.95 -2.51 6.75
C TYR A 45 -15.37 -1.47 7.72
N MET A 46 -14.64 -0.48 7.21
CA MET A 46 -13.97 0.57 8.00
C MET A 46 -14.10 1.96 7.33
N PRO A 47 -15.32 2.45 7.02
CA PRO A 47 -15.52 3.63 6.19
C PRO A 47 -14.91 4.92 6.78
N GLN A 48 -14.85 5.03 8.12
CA GLN A 48 -14.19 6.14 8.80
C GLN A 48 -12.67 6.18 8.51
N LEU A 49 -12.03 5.02 8.47
CA LEU A 49 -10.62 4.90 8.09
C LEU A 49 -10.43 5.12 6.60
N ALA A 50 -11.29 4.56 5.75
CA ALA A 50 -11.21 4.77 4.31
C ALA A 50 -11.35 6.26 3.92
N GLY A 51 -12.18 7.01 4.65
CA GLY A 51 -12.49 8.41 4.36
C GLY A 51 -11.33 9.39 4.58
N ILE A 52 -10.24 8.99 5.23
CA ILE A 52 -9.06 9.86 5.40
C ILE A 52 -8.15 9.84 4.16
N PHE A 53 -8.23 8.79 3.34
CA PHE A 53 -7.36 8.63 2.19
C PHE A 53 -7.92 9.35 0.96
N SER A 54 -7.04 9.84 0.10
CA SER A 54 -7.44 10.30 -1.24
C SER A 54 -8.00 9.14 -2.08
N HIS A 55 -8.80 9.48 -3.09
CA HIS A 55 -9.20 8.53 -4.14
C HIS A 55 -8.01 8.13 -5.03
N VAL A 56 -6.94 8.94 -5.04
CA VAL A 56 -5.68 8.61 -5.71
C VAL A 56 -4.91 7.60 -4.86
N ILE A 57 -4.46 6.51 -5.50
CA ILE A 57 -3.74 5.42 -4.85
C ILE A 57 -2.37 5.23 -5.51
N VAL A 58 -1.41 4.70 -4.75
CA VAL A 58 -0.11 4.26 -5.27
C VAL A 58 -0.09 2.74 -5.34
N ASP A 59 -0.49 2.19 -6.48
CA ASP A 59 -0.55 0.73 -6.68
C ASP A 59 0.72 0.20 -7.36
N VAL A 60 1.53 -0.54 -6.60
CA VAL A 60 2.78 -1.14 -7.07
C VAL A 60 2.52 -2.23 -8.13
N SER A 61 1.35 -2.88 -8.10
CA SER A 61 0.99 -3.89 -9.09
C SER A 61 0.77 -3.29 -10.48
N SER A 62 0.28 -2.05 -10.56
CA SER A 62 0.18 -1.30 -11.82
C SER A 62 1.56 -1.08 -12.44
N ILE A 63 2.54 -0.66 -11.63
CA ILE A 63 3.93 -0.45 -12.07
C ILE A 63 4.54 -1.78 -12.51
N THR A 64 4.29 -2.85 -11.76
CA THR A 64 4.73 -4.22 -12.09
C THR A 64 4.20 -4.68 -13.44
N ALA A 65 2.92 -4.39 -13.73
CA ALA A 65 2.27 -4.77 -14.99
C ALA A 65 2.87 -4.02 -16.19
N LEU A 66 3.22 -2.73 -16.01
CA LEU A 66 3.93 -1.94 -17.01
C LEU A 66 5.37 -2.44 -17.20
N CYS A 67 6.11 -2.65 -16.10
CA CYS A 67 7.48 -3.18 -16.13
C CYS A 67 7.55 -4.52 -16.86
N SER A 68 6.59 -5.42 -16.63
CA SER A 68 6.56 -6.73 -17.30
C SER A 68 6.44 -6.64 -18.83
N ARG A 69 5.84 -5.57 -19.35
CA ARG A 69 5.62 -5.36 -20.79
C ARG A 69 6.71 -4.51 -21.43
N TRP A 70 7.14 -3.47 -20.75
CA TRP A 70 8.06 -2.46 -21.30
C TRP A 70 9.52 -2.73 -20.94
N PHE A 71 9.77 -3.42 -19.83
CA PHE A 71 11.09 -3.65 -19.22
C PHE A 71 11.24 -5.11 -18.74
N PRO A 72 11.13 -6.10 -19.64
CA PRO A 72 11.09 -7.51 -19.25
C PRO A 72 12.38 -8.03 -18.62
N LYS A 73 13.53 -7.39 -18.87
CA LYS A 73 14.81 -7.74 -18.24
C LYS A 73 14.82 -7.31 -16.77
N GLU A 74 14.42 -6.08 -16.51
CA GLU A 74 14.29 -5.48 -15.19
C GLU A 74 13.21 -6.23 -14.39
N LYS A 75 12.10 -6.62 -15.01
CA LYS A 75 11.09 -7.43 -14.32
C LYS A 75 11.64 -8.77 -13.83
N LYS A 76 12.51 -9.43 -14.61
CA LYS A 76 13.16 -10.70 -14.21
C LYS A 76 14.17 -10.52 -13.08
N ALA A 77 14.80 -9.35 -12.99
CA ALA A 77 15.74 -9.01 -11.94
C ALA A 77 15.10 -8.42 -10.68
N ALA A 78 13.79 -8.11 -10.71
CA ALA A 78 13.06 -7.60 -9.56
C ALA A 78 13.10 -8.57 -8.36
N PRO A 79 13.10 -8.05 -7.11
CA PRO A 79 13.09 -8.87 -5.91
C PRO A 79 11.95 -9.89 -5.90
N ARG A 80 12.25 -11.12 -5.48
CA ARG A 80 11.22 -12.13 -5.25
C ARG A 80 10.56 -11.89 -3.90
N LYS A 81 9.24 -12.06 -3.86
CA LYS A 81 8.45 -12.04 -2.62
C LYS A 81 8.62 -13.38 -1.90
N GLU A 82 8.93 -13.32 -0.62
CA GLU A 82 9.04 -14.50 0.25
C GLU A 82 7.65 -14.99 0.67
N LYS A 83 6.64 -14.10 0.66
CA LYS A 83 5.24 -14.40 1.00
C LYS A 83 5.09 -14.97 2.41
N ASN A 84 5.74 -14.35 3.40
CA ASN A 84 5.72 -14.79 4.80
C ASN A 84 4.36 -14.64 5.51
N HIS A 85 3.26 -14.43 4.76
CA HIS A 85 1.85 -14.39 5.17
C HIS A 85 1.48 -13.41 6.31
N ARG A 86 2.40 -12.53 6.72
CA ARG A 86 2.13 -11.43 7.65
C ARG A 86 1.98 -10.13 6.88
N ALA A 87 0.93 -9.38 7.18
CA ALA A 87 0.65 -8.09 6.53
C ALA A 87 1.84 -7.11 6.60
N LEU A 88 2.57 -7.07 7.72
CA LEU A 88 3.73 -6.20 7.86
C LEU A 88 4.89 -6.59 6.93
N ASP A 89 5.08 -7.88 6.67
CA ASP A 89 6.12 -8.35 5.75
C ASP A 89 5.69 -8.07 4.31
N ASP A 90 4.42 -8.29 3.96
CA ASP A 90 3.86 -7.93 2.65
C ASP A 90 4.01 -6.42 2.36
N ILE A 91 3.81 -5.55 3.37
CA ILE A 91 4.06 -4.10 3.25
C ILE A 91 5.53 -3.83 2.95
N ARG A 92 6.45 -4.45 3.69
CA ARG A 92 7.91 -4.26 3.50
C ARG A 92 8.35 -4.75 2.12
N GLU A 93 7.82 -5.88 1.66
CA GLU A 93 8.07 -6.40 0.32
C GLU A 93 7.55 -5.45 -0.76
N SER A 94 6.35 -4.88 -0.57
CA SER A 94 5.76 -3.89 -1.49
C SER A 94 6.64 -2.63 -1.60
N ILE A 95 7.19 -2.16 -0.47
CA ILE A 95 8.12 -1.03 -0.42
C ILE A 95 9.41 -1.35 -1.17
N LYS A 96 10.02 -2.53 -0.91
CA LYS A 96 11.25 -2.97 -1.60
C LYS A 96 11.05 -3.10 -3.11
N GLU A 97 9.91 -3.64 -3.53
CA GLU A 97 9.55 -3.76 -4.95
C GLU A 97 9.41 -2.37 -5.61
N LEU A 98 8.73 -1.43 -4.95
CA LEU A 98 8.60 -0.06 -5.47
C LEU A 98 9.94 0.68 -5.52
N GLN A 99 10.81 0.50 -4.52
CA GLN A 99 12.18 1.04 -4.52
C GLN A 99 12.98 0.52 -5.71
N TYR A 100 12.94 -0.79 -5.96
CA TYR A 100 13.58 -1.38 -7.13
C TYR A 100 13.08 -0.74 -8.43
N TYR A 101 11.76 -0.61 -8.62
CA TYR A 101 11.24 0.02 -9.83
C TYR A 101 11.66 1.48 -9.97
N ARG A 102 11.62 2.25 -8.88
CA ARG A 102 12.08 3.64 -8.86
C ARG A 102 13.52 3.79 -9.35
N GLU A 103 14.40 2.85 -9.02
CA GLU A 103 15.81 2.91 -9.39
C GLU A 103 16.09 2.41 -10.82
N ASN A 104 15.28 1.49 -11.34
CA ASN A 104 15.61 0.76 -12.56
C ASN A 104 14.79 1.18 -13.79
N ILE A 105 13.55 1.66 -13.62
CA ILE A 105 12.65 1.97 -14.76
C ILE A 105 12.13 3.40 -14.79
N PHE A 106 12.27 4.16 -13.71
CA PHE A 106 11.97 5.58 -13.70
C PHE A 106 13.22 6.40 -14.02
N LYS A 107 13.04 7.56 -14.67
CA LYS A 107 14.13 8.50 -14.89
C LYS A 107 14.74 8.89 -13.54
N SER A 108 16.06 8.96 -13.48
CA SER A 108 16.73 9.51 -12.29
C SER A 108 16.23 10.93 -12.04
N ARG A 109 16.19 11.32 -10.76
CA ARG A 109 15.97 12.73 -10.43
C ARG A 109 17.11 13.51 -11.08
N ARG A 110 16.75 14.45 -11.98
CA ARG A 110 17.72 15.44 -12.47
C ARG A 110 18.27 16.17 -11.25
N SER A 111 19.60 16.15 -11.09
CA SER A 111 20.34 17.03 -10.18
C SER A 111 20.21 18.46 -10.63
#